data_AF-A0A4Y2AKP8-F1
#
_entry.id   AF-A0A4Y2AKP8-F1
#
_cell.length_a   1.000
_cell.length_b   1.000
_cell.length_c   1.000
_cell.angle_alpha   90.00
_cell.angle_beta   90.00
_cell.angle_gamma   90.00
#
_symmetry.space_group_name_H-M   'P 1'
#
loop_
_entity.id
_entity.type
_entity.pdbx_description
1 polymer ?
#
loop_
_entity_poly.entity_id
_entity_poly.type
_entity_poly.pdbx_seq_one_letter_code
_entity_poly.pdbx_strand_id
1 'polypeptide(L)'
;MGALLSGRLCDKVSKTLKFEKSCFFHTDSSIVYHWIQGEPARFKPFVKNRVGEIHRLTEPLKWNHCPGRENSADILSRGISVKELKSSELWWHGPPWLRQNEQSWPKIEKPKVNNQDLEL
;
A
#
# COMPACT_ATOMS: atom_id res chain seq x y z
N MET A 1 3.03 -2.33 -8.97
CA MET A 1 2.06 -1.84 -9.97
C MET A 1 0.74 -1.44 -9.32
N GLY A 2 0.23 -2.22 -8.35
CA GLY A 2 -1.00 -1.88 -7.60
C GLY A 2 -1.00 -0.51 -6.90
N ALA A 3 0.08 -0.11 -6.24
CA ALA A 3 0.13 1.17 -5.51
C ALA A 3 -0.19 2.40 -6.38
N LEU A 4 0.40 2.49 -7.57
CA LEU A 4 0.12 3.60 -8.49
C LEU A 4 -1.34 3.60 -8.97
N LEU A 5 -1.90 2.41 -9.24
CA LEU A 5 -3.30 2.27 -9.61
C LEU A 5 -4.23 2.76 -8.49
N SER A 6 -3.94 2.42 -7.23
CA SER A 6 -4.70 2.91 -6.07
C SER A 6 -4.67 4.43 -5.96
N GLY A 7 -3.51 5.05 -6.17
CA GLY A 7 -3.39 6.52 -6.17
C GLY A 7 -4.21 7.18 -7.28
N ARG A 8 -4.16 6.63 -8.51
CA ARG A 8 -4.98 7.11 -9.65
C ARG A 8 -6.48 6.91 -9.41
N LEU A 9 -6.87 5.76 -8.84
CA LEU A 9 -8.26 5.46 -8.50
C LEU A 9 -8.81 6.45 -7.48
N CYS A 10 -8.08 6.66 -6.37
CA CYS A 10 -8.45 7.63 -5.34
C CYS A 10 -8.60 9.03 -5.97
N ASP A 11 -7.63 9.48 -6.77
CA ASP A 11 -7.73 10.78 -7.45
C ASP A 11 -8.96 10.90 -8.34
N LYS A 12 -9.24 9.88 -9.15
CA LYS A 12 -10.40 9.88 -10.05
C LYS A 12 -11.72 9.88 -9.27
N VAL A 13 -11.84 9.04 -8.25
CA VAL A 13 -13.05 8.87 -7.45
C VAL A 13 -13.32 10.14 -6.62
N SER A 14 -12.33 10.70 -5.94
CA SER A 14 -12.48 11.94 -5.17
C SER A 14 -12.88 13.12 -6.05
N LYS A 15 -12.29 13.27 -7.24
CA LYS A 15 -12.68 14.33 -8.19
C LYS A 15 -14.10 14.17 -8.72
N THR A 16 -14.52 12.93 -8.96
CA THR A 16 -15.85 12.63 -9.52
C THR A 16 -16.94 12.82 -8.45
N LEU A 17 -16.71 12.29 -7.25
CA LEU A 17 -17.68 12.31 -6.15
C LEU A 17 -17.57 13.56 -5.25
N LYS A 18 -16.58 14.42 -5.48
CA LYS A 18 -16.37 15.71 -4.80
C LYS A 18 -16.25 15.60 -3.26
N PHE A 19 -15.63 14.53 -2.75
CA PHE A 19 -15.30 14.43 -1.32
C PHE A 19 -13.81 14.71 -1.06
N GLU A 20 -13.54 15.24 0.13
CA GLU A 20 -12.19 15.55 0.58
C GLU A 20 -11.37 14.28 0.82
N LYS A 21 -10.13 14.27 0.33
CA LYS A 21 -9.25 13.10 0.37
C LYS A 21 -8.68 12.87 1.78
N SER A 22 -9.43 12.24 2.67
CA SER A 22 -8.84 11.52 3.81
C SER A 22 -8.78 10.03 3.48
N CYS A 23 -7.77 9.64 2.70
CA CYS A 23 -7.56 8.25 2.31
C CYS A 23 -6.21 7.75 2.84
N PHE A 24 -6.23 6.55 3.40
CA PHE A 24 -5.04 5.78 3.73
C PHE A 24 -4.82 4.68 2.68
N PHE A 25 -3.57 4.37 2.42
CA PHE A 25 -3.17 3.37 1.44
C PHE A 25 -2.34 2.30 2.11
N HIS A 26 -2.58 1.04 1.78
CA HIS A 26 -1.82 -0.09 2.32
C HIS A 26 -1.18 -0.88 1.18
N THR A 27 0.06 -1.30 1.38
CA THR A 27 0.79 -2.21 0.49
C THR A 27 1.42 -3.31 1.33
N ASP A 28 1.38 -4.54 0.82
CA ASP A 28 2.05 -5.70 1.43
C ASP A 28 3.48 -5.89 0.96
N SER A 29 3.85 -5.24 -0.14
CA SER A 29 5.24 -5.17 -0.57
C SER A 29 6.01 -4.17 0.27
N SER A 30 6.88 -4.68 1.15
CA SER A 30 7.84 -3.87 1.90
C SER A 30 8.73 -3.03 0.99
N ILE A 31 9.17 -3.57 -0.15
CA ILE A 31 9.98 -2.84 -1.14
C ILE A 31 9.21 -1.64 -1.68
N VAL A 32 7.95 -1.81 -2.09
CA VAL A 32 7.11 -0.71 -2.59
C VAL A 32 6.87 0.33 -1.49
N TYR A 33 6.61 -0.11 -0.25
CA TYR A 33 6.50 0.80 0.89
C TYR A 33 7.75 1.68 1.03
N HIS A 34 8.94 1.08 1.06
CA HIS A 34 10.20 1.84 1.20
C HIS A 34 10.48 2.75 0.00
N TRP A 35 10.12 2.34 -1.21
CA TRP A 35 10.21 3.22 -2.39
C TRP A 35 9.33 4.45 -2.24
N ILE A 36 8.12 4.30 -1.70
CA ILE A 36 7.18 5.42 -1.49
C ILE A 36 7.64 6.34 -0.35
N GLN A 37 8.24 5.79 0.72
CA GLN A 37 8.81 6.60 1.80
C GLN A 37 10.13 7.30 1.40
N GLY A 38 10.78 6.84 0.33
CA GLY A 38 12.03 7.39 -0.18
C GLY A 38 11.85 8.52 -1.19
N GLU A 39 12.98 9.15 -1.55
CA GLU A 39 13.02 10.21 -2.56
C GLU A 39 13.09 9.61 -3.99
N PRO A 40 12.09 9.87 -4.87
CA PRO A 40 12.05 9.31 -6.22
C PRO A 40 13.33 9.52 -7.04
N ALA A 41 14.02 10.64 -6.85
CA ALA A 41 15.25 10.97 -7.60
C ALA A 41 16.38 9.93 -7.43
N ARG A 42 16.36 9.14 -6.35
CA ARG A 42 17.38 8.12 -6.05
C ARG A 42 17.20 6.81 -6.81
N PHE A 43 16.05 6.59 -7.45
CA PHE A 43 15.74 5.32 -8.10
C PHE A 43 15.99 5.34 -9.62
N LYS A 44 16.15 4.14 -10.19
CA LYS A 44 16.19 3.95 -11.66
C LYS A 44 14.90 4.48 -12.31
N PRO A 45 14.95 4.95 -13.58
CA PRO A 45 13.83 5.66 -14.23
C PRO A 45 12.46 4.99 -14.08
N PHE A 46 12.40 3.66 -14.18
CA PHE A 46 11.15 2.90 -14.03
C PHE A 46 10.47 3.10 -12.67
N VAL A 47 11.24 3.06 -11.58
CA VAL A 47 10.74 3.23 -10.21
C VAL A 47 10.53 4.72 -9.93
N LYS A 48 11.51 5.56 -10.27
CA LYS A 48 11.44 7.03 -10.12
C LYS A 48 10.15 7.60 -10.69
N ASN A 49 9.79 7.26 -11.93
CA ASN A 49 8.61 7.80 -12.58
C ASN A 49 7.31 7.39 -11.87
N ARG A 50 7.26 6.16 -11.33
CA ARG A 50 6.07 5.66 -10.63
C ARG A 50 5.93 6.25 -9.24
N VAL A 51 7.03 6.31 -8.48
CA VAL A 51 7.04 6.92 -7.14
C VAL A 51 6.73 8.41 -7.24
N GLY A 52 7.32 9.11 -8.21
CA GLY A 52 7.04 10.53 -8.45
C GLY A 52 5.56 10.79 -8.79
N GLU A 53 4.92 9.90 -9.54
CA GLU A 53 3.47 10.02 -9.79
C GLU A 53 2.64 9.73 -8.52
N ILE A 54 3.02 8.73 -7.72
CA ILE A 54 2.36 8.45 -6.42
C ILE A 54 2.45 9.66 -5.51
N HIS A 55 3.62 10.29 -5.38
CA HIS A 55 3.84 11.49 -4.58
C HIS A 55 3.02 12.69 -5.05
N ARG A 56 2.76 12.79 -6.36
CA ARG A 56 1.89 13.84 -6.93
C ARG A 56 0.40 13.59 -6.65
N LEU A 57 -0.01 12.32 -6.57
CA LEU A 57 -1.41 11.94 -6.41
C LEU A 57 -1.84 11.79 -4.94
N THR A 58 -0.89 11.47 -4.06
CA THR A 58 -1.11 11.06 -2.67
C THR A 58 0.04 11.52 -1.77
N GLU A 59 -0.22 11.64 -0.48
CA GLU A 59 0.81 11.94 0.52
C GLU A 59 1.59 10.68 0.91
N PRO A 60 2.94 10.67 0.86
CA PRO A 60 3.73 9.50 1.26
C PRO A 60 3.45 9.02 2.69
N LEU A 61 3.14 9.93 3.62
CA LEU A 61 2.82 9.62 5.01
C LEU A 61 1.49 8.86 5.18
N LYS A 62 0.61 8.89 4.18
CA LYS A 62 -0.66 8.13 4.18
C LYS A 62 -0.49 6.70 3.68
N TRP A 63 0.71 6.32 3.24
CA TRP A 63 1.04 4.95 2.85
C TRP A 63 1.56 4.14 4.02
N ASN A 64 0.93 3.00 4.26
CA ASN A 64 1.22 2.06 5.33
C ASN A 64 1.55 0.69 4.75
N HIS A 65 2.15 -0.14 5.59
CA HIS A 65 2.36 -1.54 5.27
C HIS A 65 1.21 -2.39 5.83
N CYS A 66 0.79 -3.41 5.11
CA CYS A 66 -0.03 -4.49 5.66
C CYS A 66 0.71 -5.83 5.53
N PRO A 67 0.64 -6.75 6.50
CA PRO A 67 1.18 -8.08 6.31
C PRO A 67 0.53 -8.76 5.10
N GLY A 68 1.30 -9.43 4.24
CA GLY A 68 0.75 -10.00 3.00
C GLY A 68 -0.38 -11.02 3.20
N ARG A 69 -0.39 -11.75 4.32
CA ARG A 69 -1.51 -12.66 4.67
C ARG A 69 -2.79 -11.92 5.07
N GLU A 70 -2.69 -10.64 5.39
CA GLU A 70 -3.78 -9.77 5.80
C GLU A 70 -4.15 -8.76 4.70
N ASN A 71 -3.55 -8.87 3.51
CA ASN A 71 -3.92 -8.07 2.35
C ASN A 71 -5.13 -8.69 1.64
N SER A 72 -6.30 -8.09 1.79
CA SER A 72 -7.53 -8.57 1.15
C SER A 72 -7.42 -8.62 -0.39
N ALA A 73 -6.64 -7.72 -1.02
CA ALA A 73 -6.45 -7.73 -2.47
C ALA A 73 -5.73 -8.99 -2.97
N ASP A 74 -4.93 -9.62 -2.10
CA ASP A 74 -4.17 -10.83 -2.39
C ASP A 74 -5.06 -12.07 -2.48
N ILE A 75 -6.23 -12.05 -1.82
CA ILE A 75 -7.20 -13.14 -1.85
C ILE A 75 -7.70 -13.36 -3.29
N LEU A 76 -8.03 -12.29 -3.99
CA LEU A 76 -8.46 -12.40 -5.39
C LEU A 76 -7.28 -12.68 -6.33
N SER A 77 -6.11 -12.09 -6.08
CA SER A 77 -4.95 -12.25 -6.97
C SER A 77 -4.38 -13.67 -6.97
N ARG A 78 -4.47 -14.40 -5.84
CA ARG A 78 -4.03 -15.79 -5.69
C ARG A 78 -5.04 -16.82 -6.18
N GLY A 79 -6.29 -16.39 -6.39
CA GLY A 79 -7.39 -17.27 -6.73
C GLY A 79 -8.05 -17.86 -5.49
N ILE A 80 -9.38 -17.72 -5.42
CA ILE A 80 -10.24 -18.26 -4.37
C ILE A 80 -11.54 -18.74 -5.01
N SER A 81 -12.14 -19.81 -4.50
CA SER A 81 -13.45 -20.23 -5.01
C SER A 81 -14.55 -19.26 -4.57
N VAL A 82 -15.62 -19.16 -5.36
CA VAL A 82 -16.78 -18.32 -5.01
C VAL A 82 -17.39 -18.72 -3.65
N LYS A 83 -17.35 -20.02 -3.32
CA LYS A 83 -17.87 -20.53 -2.03
C LYS A 83 -17.04 -20.03 -0.85
N GLU A 84 -15.72 -20.09 -0.95
CA GLU A 84 -14.81 -19.61 0.10
C GLU A 84 -14.81 -18.08 0.19
N LEU A 85 -14.88 -17.38 -0.96
CA LEU A 85 -14.97 -15.93 -1.01
C LEU A 85 -16.23 -15.42 -0.30
N LYS A 86 -17.35 -16.13 -0.45
CA LYS A 86 -18.61 -15.79 0.23
C LYS A 86 -18.46 -15.80 1.76
N SER A 87 -17.63 -16.69 2.30
CA SER A 87 -17.32 -16.79 3.74
C SER A 87 -16.03 -16.10 4.16
N SER A 88 -15.41 -15.30 3.28
CA SER A 88 -14.10 -14.69 3.56
C SER A 88 -14.26 -13.43 4.40
N GLU A 89 -14.07 -13.57 5.71
CA GLU A 89 -14.02 -12.43 6.63
C GLU A 89 -13.00 -11.38 6.16
N LEU A 90 -11.77 -11.81 5.85
CA LEU A 90 -10.72 -10.86 5.44
C LEU A 90 -11.10 -10.05 4.18
N TRP A 91 -11.85 -10.64 3.23
CA TRP A 91 -12.30 -9.92 2.03
C TRP A 91 -13.40 -8.89 2.35
N TRP A 92 -14.44 -9.30 3.06
CA TRP A 92 -15.62 -8.47 3.32
C TRP A 92 -15.39 -7.43 4.41
N HIS A 93 -14.52 -7.74 5.36
CA HIS A 93 -14.39 -7.00 6.60
C HIS A 93 -13.03 -6.34 6.77
N GLY A 94 -12.05 -6.72 5.96
CA GLY A 94 -10.66 -6.33 6.14
C GLY A 94 -10.04 -6.97 7.39
N PRO A 95 -8.74 -6.74 7.62
CA PRO A 95 -8.10 -7.23 8.82
C PRO A 95 -8.57 -6.45 10.07
N PRO A 96 -8.69 -7.10 11.24
CA PRO A 96 -9.25 -6.46 12.44
C PRO A 96 -8.53 -5.17 12.87
N TRP A 97 -7.22 -5.08 12.67
CA TRP A 97 -6.42 -3.91 13.04
C TRP A 97 -6.78 -2.66 12.23
N LEU A 98 -7.32 -2.80 11.01
CA LEU A 98 -7.65 -1.66 10.15
C LEU A 98 -8.81 -0.84 10.72
N ARG A 99 -9.65 -1.47 11.55
CA ARG A 99 -10.78 -0.84 12.24
C ARG A 99 -10.37 -0.17 13.56
N GLN A 100 -9.16 -0.45 14.02
CA GLN A 100 -8.62 0.16 15.21
C GLN A 100 -7.93 1.48 14.84
N ASN A 101 -7.50 2.23 15.85
CA ASN A 101 -6.76 3.46 15.62
C ASN A 101 -5.46 3.20 14.85
N GLU A 102 -5.00 4.20 14.09
CA GLU A 102 -3.78 4.13 13.26
C GLU A 102 -2.54 3.70 14.05
N GLN A 103 -2.48 4.01 15.37
CA GLN A 103 -1.37 3.60 16.23
C GLN A 103 -1.26 2.08 16.40
N SER A 104 -2.38 1.36 16.24
CA SER A 104 -2.46 -0.11 16.33
C SER A 104 -2.14 -0.81 15.01
N TRP A 105 -1.93 -0.06 13.92
CA TRP A 105 -1.67 -0.65 12.61
C TRP A 105 -0.28 -1.31 12.56
N PRO A 106 -0.12 -2.35 11.72
CA PRO A 106 1.16 -3.02 11.54
C PRO A 106 2.25 -2.03 11.09
N LYS A 107 3.38 -2.05 11.79
CA LYS A 107 4.56 -1.26 11.44
C LYS A 107 5.60 -2.19 10.84
N ILE A 108 6.26 -1.76 9.77
CA ILE A 108 7.46 -2.45 9.31
C ILE A 108 8.53 -2.25 10.38
N GLU A 109 9.04 -3.34 10.93
CA GLU A 109 10.25 -3.30 11.74
C GLU A 109 11.38 -2.73 10.87
N LYS A 110 12.01 -1.65 11.32
CA LYS A 110 13.17 -1.10 10.63
C LYS A 110 14.19 -2.24 10.50
N PRO A 111 14.66 -2.58 9.29
CA PRO A 111 15.73 -3.55 9.17
C PRO A 111 16.87 -3.09 10.07
N LYS A 112 17.43 -4.01 10.86
CA LYS A 112 18.68 -3.77 11.57
C LYS A 112 19.75 -3.61 10.49
N VAL A 113 19.97 -2.37 10.04
CA VAL A 113 20.97 -2.08 9.02
C VAL A 113 22.33 -2.41 9.62
N ASN A 114 22.90 -3.54 9.24
CA ASN A 114 24.34 -3.71 9.27
C ASN A 114 24.87 -2.94 8.06
N ASN A 115 25.88 -2.10 8.27
CA ASN A 115 26.44 -1.18 7.26
C ASN A 115 27.11 -1.89 6.06
N GLN A 116 26.87 -3.18 5.83
CA GLN A 116 27.50 -3.99 4.79
C GLN A 116 26.61 -4.25 3.56
N ASP A 117 25.30 -3.96 3.61
CA ASP A 117 24.37 -4.35 2.54
C ASP A 117 23.89 -3.18 1.63
N LEU A 118 24.61 -2.05 1.60
CA LEU A 118 24.20 -0.85 0.84
C LEU A 118 24.65 -0.79 -0.63
N GLU A 119 25.21 -1.87 -1.18
CA GLU A 119 25.64 -1.91 -2.59
C GLU A 119 24.79 -2.87 -3.42
N LEU A 120 23.64 -2.42 -3.95
CA LEU A 120 23.04 -2.90 -5.22
C LEU A 120 22.12 -1.83 -5.87
#